data_AF-A0A2U8GSR4-F1
#
_entry.id   AF-A0A2U8GSR4-F1
#
_cell.length_a   1.000
_cell.length_b   1.000
_cell.length_c   1.000
_cell.angle_alpha   90.00
_cell.angle_beta   90.00
_cell.angle_gamma   90.00
#
_symmetry.space_group_name_H-M   'P 1'
#
loop_
_entity.id
_entity.type
_entity.pdbx_description
1 polymer ?
#
loop_
_entity_poly.entity_id
_entity_poly.type
_entity_poly.pdbx_seq_one_letter_code
_entity_poly.pdbx_strand_id
1 'polypeptide(L)'
;MSDSRSGTRVAIVDDMTIYNASAQKQQLLDALAVHDEIEIDLSAVAEIDTAGIQLLILVKREASRLGKRAVLVAHSAAVREVVDFFNLAASFGDPMLIPAREG
;
A
#
# COMPACT_ATOMS: atom_id res chain seq x y z
N MET A 1 -14.58 -20.12 -13.48
CA MET A 1 -14.30 -20.09 -12.02
C MET A 1 -13.74 -18.70 -11.73
N SER A 2 -14.63 -17.77 -11.37
CA SER A 2 -14.25 -16.38 -11.10
C SER A 2 -14.05 -16.25 -9.60
N ASP A 3 -12.80 -16.37 -9.15
CA ASP A 3 -12.42 -16.23 -7.76
C ASP A 3 -12.45 -14.74 -7.38
N SER A 4 -13.65 -14.22 -7.14
CA SER A 4 -13.86 -12.91 -6.53
C SER A 4 -13.55 -13.03 -5.05
N ARG A 5 -12.27 -13.09 -4.68
CA ARG A 5 -11.86 -12.78 -3.31
C ARG A 5 -12.15 -11.31 -3.07
N SER A 6 -13.33 -11.02 -2.56
CA SER A 6 -13.76 -9.66 -2.23
C SER A 6 -13.02 -9.21 -0.97
N GLY A 7 -11.76 -8.82 -1.10
CA GLY A 7 -11.06 -8.07 -0.06
C GLY A 7 -11.77 -6.73 0.18
N THR A 8 -11.69 -6.19 1.40
CA THR A 8 -12.22 -4.83 1.64
C THR A 8 -11.25 -3.82 1.05
N ARG A 9 -11.77 -2.80 0.37
CA ARG A 9 -10.92 -1.73 -0.17
C ARG A 9 -10.82 -0.59 0.82
N VAL A 10 -9.59 -0.19 1.12
CA VAL A 10 -9.24 0.94 1.99
C VAL A 10 -8.52 1.98 1.14
N ALA A 11 -9.19 3.09 0.85
CA ALA A 11 -8.60 4.19 0.10
C ALA A 11 -7.80 5.11 1.02
N ILE A 12 -6.59 5.45 0.61
CA ILE A 12 -5.77 6.50 1.21
C ILE A 12 -5.99 7.78 0.39
N VAL A 13 -6.69 8.75 0.97
CA VAL A 13 -7.11 9.98 0.29
C VAL A 13 -6.21 11.18 0.57
N ASP A 14 -5.34 11.08 1.58
CA ASP A 14 -4.37 12.10 1.96
C ASP A 14 -2.96 11.68 1.57
N ASP A 15 -2.01 12.61 1.69
CA ASP A 15 -0.60 12.30 1.50
C ASP A 15 -0.10 11.28 2.52
N MET A 16 0.81 10.41 2.08
CA MET A 16 1.45 9.40 2.91
C MET A 16 2.77 9.95 3.47
N THR A 17 2.67 10.97 4.32
CA THR A 17 3.81 11.60 5.00
C THR A 17 3.78 11.34 6.50
N ILE A 18 4.85 11.71 7.20
CA ILE A 18 4.94 11.58 8.66
C ILE A 18 3.75 12.21 9.42
N TYR A 19 3.12 13.24 8.87
CA TYR A 19 2.00 13.94 9.49
C TYR A 19 0.74 13.08 9.55
N ASN A 20 0.49 12.28 8.52
CA ASN A 20 -0.72 11.46 8.39
C ASN A 20 -0.48 9.99 8.75
N ALA A 21 0.79 9.55 8.81
CA ALA A 21 1.18 8.15 9.00
C ALA A 21 0.53 7.49 10.23
N SER A 22 0.38 8.22 11.34
CA SER A 22 -0.23 7.66 12.56
C SER A 22 -1.72 7.34 12.37
N ALA A 23 -2.48 8.26 11.77
CA ALA A 23 -3.91 8.08 11.51
C ALA A 23 -4.14 6.97 10.46
N GLN A 24 -3.37 7.00 9.37
CA GLN A 24 -3.44 5.99 8.32
C GLN A 24 -3.04 4.59 8.83
N LYS A 25 -2.07 4.50 9.74
CA LYS A 25 -1.73 3.24 10.42
C LYS A 25 -2.92 2.68 11.18
N GLN A 26 -3.60 3.51 11.97
CA GLN A 26 -4.76 3.06 12.73
C GLN A 26 -5.86 2.54 11.79
N GLN A 27 -6.18 3.31 10.75
CA GLN A 27 -7.16 2.92 9.72
C GLN A 27 -6.84 1.55 9.09
N LEU A 28 -5.58 1.33 8.69
CA LEU A 28 -5.16 0.09 8.03
C LEU A 28 -5.14 -1.11 8.99
N LEU A 29 -4.72 -0.91 10.24
CA LEU A 29 -4.73 -1.97 11.25
C LEU A 29 -6.14 -2.33 11.69
N ASP A 30 -7.06 -1.36 11.79
CA ASP A 30 -8.46 -1.62 12.10
C ASP A 30 -9.13 -2.42 10.97
N ALA A 31 -8.83 -2.09 9.71
CA ALA A 31 -9.30 -2.88 8.58
C ALA A 31 -8.74 -4.32 8.61
N LEU A 32 -7.45 -4.49 8.91
CA LEU A 32 -6.82 -5.81 9.09
C LEU A 32 -7.37 -6.57 10.29
N ALA A 33 -7.89 -5.91 11.32
CA ALA A 33 -8.51 -6.61 12.45
C ALA A 33 -9.81 -7.30 12.01
N VAL A 34 -10.60 -6.64 11.16
CA VAL A 34 -11.93 -7.09 10.75
C VAL A 34 -11.90 -8.02 9.53
N HIS A 35 -10.97 -7.82 8.60
CA HIS A 35 -10.95 -8.52 7.31
C HIS A 35 -9.71 -9.40 7.15
N ASP A 36 -9.84 -10.49 6.38
CA ASP A 36 -8.72 -11.38 6.07
C ASP A 36 -7.92 -10.93 4.84
N GLU A 37 -8.51 -10.08 4.01
CA GLU A 37 -7.87 -9.48 2.85
C GLU A 37 -8.27 -8.01 2.74
N ILE A 38 -7.26 -7.13 2.65
CA ILE A 38 -7.44 -5.70 2.39
C ILE A 38 -6.73 -5.30 1.09
N GLU A 39 -7.40 -4.47 0.29
CA GLU A 39 -6.82 -3.77 -0.86
C GLU A 39 -6.57 -2.32 -0.46
N ILE A 40 -5.30 -1.90 -0.48
CA ILE A 40 -4.90 -0.53 -0.15
C ILE A 40 -4.86 0.27 -1.44
N ASP A 41 -5.86 1.11 -1.66
CA ASP A 41 -5.98 1.94 -2.86
C ASP A 41 -5.17 3.23 -2.67
N LEU A 42 -4.11 3.35 -3.47
CA LEU A 42 -3.13 4.43 -3.41
C LEU A 42 -3.32 5.46 -4.53
N SER A 43 -4.47 5.46 -5.20
CA SER A 43 -4.70 6.30 -6.39
C SER A 43 -4.76 7.79 -6.09
N ALA A 44 -5.22 8.16 -4.90
CA ALA A 44 -5.37 9.54 -4.46
C ALA A 44 -4.13 10.11 -3.73
N VAL A 45 -3.10 9.28 -3.48
CA VAL A 45 -1.87 9.71 -2.81
C VAL A 45 -1.07 10.63 -3.72
N ALA A 46 -1.02 11.93 -3.41
CA ALA A 46 -0.29 12.92 -4.19
C ALA A 46 1.20 12.98 -3.78
N GLU A 47 1.48 12.84 -2.49
CA GLU A 47 2.84 12.82 -1.94
C GLU A 47 3.07 11.59 -1.03
N ILE A 48 4.29 11.05 -1.05
CA ILE A 48 4.74 9.98 -0.15
C ILE A 48 6.19 10.19 0.25
N ASP A 49 6.47 10.06 1.56
CA ASP A 49 7.82 10.08 2.11
C ASP A 49 8.24 8.70 2.65
N THR A 50 9.36 8.65 3.36
CA THR A 50 9.86 7.41 3.96
C THR A 50 8.94 6.86 5.05
N ALA A 51 8.19 7.68 5.76
CA ALA A 51 7.22 7.21 6.76
C ALA A 51 6.03 6.53 6.08
N GLY A 52 5.55 7.06 4.95
CA GLY A 52 4.54 6.40 4.11
C GLY A 52 5.02 5.03 3.61
N ILE A 53 6.24 4.95 3.08
CA ILE A 53 6.83 3.67 2.65
C ILE A 53 6.97 2.68 3.80
N GLN A 54 7.46 3.12 4.95
CA GLN A 54 7.57 2.29 6.15
C GLN A 54 6.20 1.78 6.62
N LEU A 55 5.16 2.59 6.50
CA LEU A 55 3.79 2.20 6.82
C LEU A 55 3.29 1.08 5.90
N LEU A 56 3.48 1.21 4.58
CA LEU A 56 3.08 0.16 3.62
C LEU A 56 3.79 -1.17 3.91
N ILE A 57 5.09 -1.13 4.23
CA ILE A 57 5.87 -2.31 4.64
C ILE A 57 5.32 -2.90 5.94
N LEU A 58 5.02 -2.06 6.93
CA LEU A 58 4.49 -2.48 8.23
C LEU A 58 3.17 -3.24 8.05
N VAL A 59 2.24 -2.71 7.25
CA VAL A 59 0.91 -3.31 7.07
C VAL A 59 1.00 -4.65 6.34
N LYS A 60 1.87 -4.78 5.32
CA LYS A 60 2.11 -6.09 4.68
C LYS A 60 2.69 -7.12 5.65
N ARG A 61 3.67 -6.72 6.46
CA ARG A 61 4.28 -7.59 7.46
C ARG A 61 3.27 -8.04 8.50
N GLU A 62 2.42 -7.12 8.96
CA GLU A 62 1.40 -7.41 9.96
C GLU A 62 0.31 -8.34 9.39
N ALA A 63 -0.15 -8.10 8.17
CA ALA A 63 -1.06 -9.01 7.48
C ALA A 63 -0.45 -10.42 7.41
N SER A 64 0.81 -10.52 6.97
CA SER A 64 1.53 -11.80 6.88
C SER A 64 1.66 -12.49 8.23
N ARG A 65 2.00 -11.73 9.29
CA ARG A 65 2.11 -12.23 10.67
C ARG A 65 0.78 -12.79 11.19
N LEU A 66 -0.33 -12.19 10.78
CA LEU A 66 -1.69 -12.61 11.13
C LEU A 66 -2.26 -13.70 10.21
N GLY A 67 -1.52 -14.15 9.19
CA GLY A 67 -2.04 -15.08 8.17
C GLY A 67 -3.08 -14.45 7.23
N LYS A 68 -3.11 -13.13 7.16
CA LYS A 68 -4.00 -12.30 6.34
C LYS A 68 -3.28 -11.77 5.10
N ARG A 69 -4.01 -11.11 4.20
CA ARG A 69 -3.48 -10.53 2.96
C ARG A 69 -3.66 -9.02 2.95
N ALA A 70 -2.62 -8.31 2.55
CA ALA A 70 -2.65 -6.90 2.22
C ALA A 70 -2.01 -6.69 0.85
N VAL A 71 -2.76 -6.09 -0.06
CA VAL A 71 -2.37 -5.88 -1.46
C VAL A 71 -2.39 -4.39 -1.75
N LEU A 72 -1.32 -3.86 -2.34
CA LEU A 72 -1.28 -2.48 -2.82
C LEU A 72 -1.89 -2.42 -4.22
N VAL A 73 -2.86 -1.53 -4.42
CA VAL A 73 -3.57 -1.38 -5.70
C VAL A 73 -3.62 0.08 -6.12
N ALA A 74 -3.84 0.28 -7.43
CA ALA A 74 -4.04 1.60 -8.04
C ALA A 74 -2.98 2.66 -7.64
N HIS A 75 -1.70 2.28 -7.64
CA HIS A 75 -0.58 3.17 -7.30
C HIS A 75 -0.64 4.51 -8.06
N SER A 76 -0.53 5.65 -7.36
CA SER A 76 -0.35 6.95 -7.99
C SER A 76 1.04 7.09 -8.63
N ALA A 77 1.28 8.20 -9.35
CA ALA A 77 2.60 8.48 -9.92
C ALA A 77 3.67 8.63 -8.84
N ALA A 78 3.40 9.42 -7.79
CA ALA A 78 4.31 9.62 -6.67
C ALA A 78 4.69 8.30 -5.97
N VAL A 79 3.71 7.41 -5.78
CA VAL A 79 3.96 6.09 -5.19
C VAL A 79 4.87 5.24 -6.08
N ARG A 80 4.63 5.21 -7.39
CA ARG A 80 5.49 4.47 -8.32
C ARG A 80 6.93 5.00 -8.33
N GLU A 81 7.09 6.32 -8.39
CA GLU A 81 8.39 6.98 -8.43
C GLU A 81 9.23 6.67 -7.18
N VAL A 82 8.63 6.78 -6.00
CA VAL A 82 9.35 6.54 -4.73
C VAL A 82 9.71 5.05 -4.57
N VAL A 83 8.82 4.14 -4.95
CA VAL A 83 9.11 2.71 -4.87
C VAL A 83 10.19 2.30 -5.89
N ASP A 84 10.21 2.89 -7.09
CA ASP A 84 11.30 2.70 -8.07
C ASP A 84 12.62 3.29 -7.56
N PHE A 85 12.59 4.51 -7.01
CA PHE A 85 13.75 5.19 -6.45
C PHE A 85 14.44 4.37 -5.36
N PHE A 86 13.66 3.75 -4.47
CA PHE A 86 14.18 2.88 -3.42
C PHE A 86 14.40 1.42 -3.84
N ASN A 87 14.12 1.05 -5.11
CA ASN A 87 14.19 -0.33 -5.63
C ASN A 87 13.38 -1.33 -4.77
N LEU A 88 12.21 -0.92 -4.29
CA LEU A 88 11.39 -1.69 -3.35
C LEU A 88 10.30 -2.54 -4.01
N ALA A 89 10.18 -2.51 -5.34
CA ALA A 89 9.12 -3.23 -6.06
C ALA A 89 9.07 -4.73 -5.68
N ALA A 90 10.22 -5.40 -5.65
CA ALA A 90 10.32 -6.80 -5.26
C ALA A 90 9.93 -7.07 -3.79
N SER A 91 10.03 -6.06 -2.92
CA SER A 91 9.68 -6.18 -1.50
C SER A 91 8.17 -6.14 -1.25
N PHE A 92 7.41 -5.49 -2.14
CA PHE A 92 5.95 -5.47 -2.03
C PHE A 92 5.31 -6.72 -2.63
N GLY A 93 5.90 -7.32 -3.67
CA GLY A 93 5.38 -8.54 -4.29
C GLY A 93 4.05 -8.35 -5.02
N ASP A 94 3.59 -7.11 -5.17
CA ASP A 94 2.41 -6.75 -5.95
C ASP A 94 2.83 -6.36 -7.38
N PRO A 95 2.00 -6.63 -8.40
CA PRO A 95 2.24 -6.12 -9.74
C PRO A 95 2.29 -4.60 -9.73
N MET A 96 3.48 -4.03 -9.92
CA MET A 96 3.65 -2.60 -10.12
C MET A 96 3.98 -2.30 -11.58
N LEU A 97 3.23 -1.35 -12.15
CA LEU A 97 3.60 -0.73 -13.42
C LEU A 97 4.72 0.27 -13.12
N ILE A 98 5.97 -0.11 -13.31
CA ILE A 98 7.09 0.83 -13.26
C ILE A 98 7.21 1.44 -14.66
N PRO A 99 7.01 2.76 -14.84
CA PRO A 99 7.24 3.38 -16.14
C PRO A 99 8.70 3.15 -16.54
N ALA A 100 8.93 2.76 -17.80
CA ALA A 100 10.28 2.66 -18.32
C ALA A 100 10.97 4.01 -18.14
N ARG A 101 12.12 4.04 -17.47
CA ARG A 101 12.91 5.27 -17.30
C ARG A 101 13.22 5.81 -18.70
N GLU A 102 12.63 6.93 -19.09
CA GLU A 102 13.14 7.73 -20.20
C GLU A 102 14.46 8.33 -19.70
N GLY A 103 15.56 7.88 -20.31
CA GLY A 103 16.92 8.33 -20.00
C GLY A 103 17.24 9.70 -20.57
#